data_AF-A0A940U1F1-F1
#
_entry.id   AF-A0A940U1F1-F1
#
_cell.length_a   1.000
_cell.length_b   1.000
_cell.length_c   1.000
_cell.angle_alpha   90.00
_cell.angle_beta   90.00
_cell.angle_gamma   90.00
#
_symmetry.space_group_name_H-M   'P 1'
#
loop_
_entity.id
_entity.type
_entity.pdbx_description
1 polymer ?
#
loop_
_entity_poly.entity_id
_entity_poly.type
_entity_poly.pdbx_seq_one_letter_code
_entity_poly.pdbx_strand_id
1 'polypeptide(L)'
;MKKIMLAVGILVLIASFALAGAPKNYQVTGPVLEFDGDHITVLKGKDEKHEIAFDKDVKVTGGEIKKGAKVTVQYKMIAVSVEVKEPAKAEKPAKEAPKKK
;
A
#
# COMPACT_ATOMS: atom_id res chain seq x y z
N MET A 1 35.14 3.18 -24.07
CA MET A 1 34.82 2.03 -23.20
C MET A 1 34.56 2.41 -21.74
N LYS A 2 35.45 3.17 -21.07
CA LYS A 2 35.27 3.60 -19.66
C LYS A 2 34.02 4.44 -19.38
N LYS A 3 33.63 5.32 -20.33
CA LYS A 3 32.41 6.16 -20.23
C LYS A 3 31.12 5.35 -20.40
N ILE A 4 31.15 4.27 -21.19
CA ILE A 4 30.01 3.38 -21.42
C ILE A 4 29.81 2.48 -20.18
N MET A 5 30.89 1.97 -19.58
CA MET A 5 30.77 1.26 -18.30
C MET A 5 30.29 2.14 -17.15
N LEU A 6 30.67 3.42 -17.11
CA LEU A 6 30.17 4.36 -16.10
C LEU A 6 28.67 4.64 -16.28
N ALA A 7 28.22 4.80 -17.53
CA ALA A 7 26.80 5.00 -17.84
C ALA A 7 25.95 3.77 -17.52
N VAL A 8 26.46 2.56 -17.82
CA VAL A 8 25.79 1.30 -17.45
C VAL A 8 25.76 1.10 -15.94
N GLY A 9 26.84 1.45 -15.23
CA GLY A 9 26.90 1.39 -13.77
C GLY A 9 25.89 2.33 -13.09
N ILE A 10 25.73 3.55 -13.61
CA ILE A 10 24.72 4.51 -13.14
C ILE A 10 23.30 4.03 -13.44
N LEU A 11 23.06 3.43 -14.61
CA LEU A 11 21.75 2.89 -14.99
C LEU A 11 21.32 1.73 -14.08
N VAL A 12 22.25 0.86 -13.69
CA VAL A 12 22.00 -0.25 -12.75
C VAL A 12 21.71 0.26 -11.33
N LEU A 13 22.35 1.35 -10.91
CA LEU A 13 22.13 1.98 -9.59
C LEU A 13 20.77 2.68 -9.46
N ILE A 14 20.20 3.19 -10.56
CA ILE A 14 18.85 3.78 -10.57
C ILE A 14 17.78 2.68 -10.52
N ALA A 15 18.03 1.54 -11.15
CA ALA A 15 17.12 0.39 -11.13
C ALA A 15 16.98 -0.27 -9.73
N SER A 16 17.98 -0.12 -8.86
CA SER A 16 17.95 -0.70 -7.50
C SER A 16 17.00 0.02 -6.52
N PHE A 17 16.48 1.21 -6.85
CA PHE A 17 15.48 1.90 -6.00
C PHE A 17 14.04 1.37 -6.18
N ALA A 18 13.79 0.51 -7.17
CA ALA A 18 12.45 -0.01 -7.48
C ALA A 18 12.03 -1.26 -6.66
N LEU A 19 12.85 -1.71 -5.70
CA LEU A 19 12.64 -2.96 -4.95
C LEU A 19 12.42 -2.77 -3.44
N ALA A 20 12.02 -1.58 -3.01
CA ALA A 20 11.40 -1.43 -1.70
C ALA A 20 9.90 -1.74 -1.86
N GLY A 21 9.44 -2.86 -1.28
CA GLY A 21 8.04 -3.25 -1.21
C GLY A 21 7.21 -2.30 -0.34
N ALA A 22 7.05 -1.05 -0.79
CA ALA A 22 6.14 -0.11 -0.18
C ALA A 22 4.70 -0.65 -0.31
N PRO A 23 3.86 -0.51 0.74
CA PRO A 23 2.46 -0.91 0.66
C PRO A 23 1.83 -0.22 -0.56
N LYS A 24 1.10 -1.00 -1.36
CA LYS A 24 0.46 -0.49 -2.57
C LYS A 24 -0.43 0.70 -2.22
N ASN A 25 -0.31 1.78 -3.00
CA ASN A 25 -1.29 2.86 -2.96
C ASN A 25 -2.52 2.39 -3.71
N TYR A 26 -3.66 2.43 -3.05
CA TYR A 26 -4.96 2.09 -3.60
C TYR A 26 -5.73 3.37 -3.92
N GLN A 27 -6.75 3.23 -4.76
CA GLN A 27 -7.63 4.32 -5.12
C GLN A 27 -9.08 3.84 -5.12
N VAL A 28 -9.96 4.66 -4.58
CA VAL A 28 -11.41 4.54 -4.75
C VAL A 28 -11.96 5.83 -5.34
N THR A 29 -12.86 5.71 -6.31
CA THR A 29 -13.55 6.86 -6.90
C THR A 29 -15.06 6.61 -6.85
N GLY A 30 -15.80 7.59 -6.34
CA GLY A 30 -17.23 7.45 -6.13
C GLY A 30 -17.87 8.66 -5.46
N PRO A 31 -19.21 8.70 -5.34
CA PRO A 31 -19.88 9.74 -4.56
C PRO A 31 -19.62 9.55 -3.06
N VAL A 32 -19.47 10.67 -2.35
CA VAL A 32 -19.39 10.70 -0.89
C VAL A 32 -20.75 10.40 -0.30
N LEU A 33 -20.81 9.40 0.58
CA LEU A 33 -22.01 9.10 1.36
C LEU A 33 -22.04 9.93 2.63
N GLU A 34 -20.91 9.97 3.34
CA GLU A 34 -20.75 10.59 4.64
C GLU A 34 -19.32 11.13 4.79
N PHE A 35 -19.18 12.23 5.53
CA PHE A 35 -17.92 12.84 5.90
C PHE A 35 -18.14 13.58 7.22
N ASP A 36 -17.35 13.26 8.23
CA ASP A 36 -17.44 13.81 9.60
C ASP A 36 -16.22 14.67 9.98
N GLY A 37 -15.21 14.73 9.11
CA GLY A 37 -14.02 15.55 9.27
C GLY A 37 -12.73 14.74 9.36
N ASP A 38 -12.80 13.55 9.96
CA ASP A 38 -11.66 12.63 10.12
C ASP A 38 -11.86 11.30 9.40
N HIS A 39 -13.06 10.98 8.92
CA HIS A 39 -13.36 9.81 8.09
C HIS A 39 -14.24 10.21 6.91
N ILE A 40 -14.02 9.55 5.76
CA ILE A 40 -14.86 9.70 4.56
C ILE A 40 -15.42 8.34 4.15
N THR A 41 -16.70 8.30 3.83
CA THR A 41 -17.35 7.12 3.25
C THR A 41 -17.66 7.38 1.79
N VAL A 42 -17.14 6.55 0.90
CA VAL A 42 -17.30 6.65 -0.56
C VAL A 42 -18.00 5.40 -1.08
N LEU A 43 -18.95 5.58 -2.00
CA LEU A 43 -19.61 4.46 -2.67
C LEU A 43 -18.85 4.06 -3.94
N LYS A 44 -18.29 2.85 -3.98
CA LYS A 44 -17.71 2.26 -5.18
C LYS A 44 -18.76 1.39 -5.87
N GLY A 45 -19.01 1.65 -7.16
CA GLY A 45 -20.06 0.96 -7.90
C GLY A 45 -21.45 1.31 -7.38
N LYS A 46 -22.31 0.29 -7.15
CA LYS A 46 -23.69 0.49 -6.70
C LYS A 46 -23.86 0.37 -5.18
N ASP A 47 -23.13 -0.55 -4.54
CA ASP A 47 -23.41 -0.94 -3.15
C ASP A 47 -22.14 -1.11 -2.28
N GLU A 48 -20.92 -0.98 -2.84
CA GLU A 48 -19.69 -1.16 -2.05
C GLU A 48 -19.32 0.15 -1.33
N LYS A 49 -19.49 0.18 -0.01
CA LYS A 49 -19.08 1.33 0.81
C LYS A 49 -17.63 1.18 1.26
N HIS A 50 -16.84 2.21 1.03
CA HIS A 50 -15.45 2.31 1.47
C HIS A 50 -15.33 3.45 2.49
N GLU A 51 -15.07 3.09 3.74
CA GLU A 51 -14.78 4.03 4.82
C GLU A 51 -13.26 4.17 4.97
N ILE A 52 -12.78 5.41 4.94
CA ILE A 52 -11.35 5.72 4.93
C ILE A 52 -11.09 6.81 5.96
N ALA A 53 -10.26 6.49 6.95
CA ALA A 53 -9.75 7.44 7.93
C ALA A 53 -8.72 8.39 7.30
N PHE A 54 -8.74 9.63 7.75
CA PHE A 54 -7.81 10.67 7.36
C PHE A 54 -6.59 10.60 8.26
N ASP A 55 -5.41 10.48 7.63
CA ASP A 55 -4.16 10.70 8.34
C ASP A 55 -3.91 12.21 8.51
N LYS A 56 -3.07 12.58 9.47
CA LYS A 56 -2.75 13.99 9.79
C LYS A 56 -2.18 14.76 8.60
N ASP A 57 -1.54 14.06 7.68
CA ASP A 57 -0.89 14.63 6.49
C ASP A 57 -1.79 14.64 5.25
N VAL A 58 -3.06 14.22 5.38
CA VAL A 58 -3.98 14.21 4.24
C VAL A 58 -4.22 15.62 3.74
N LYS A 59 -4.09 15.81 2.43
CA LYS A 59 -4.35 17.09 1.77
C LYS A 59 -5.61 16.97 0.93
N VAL A 60 -6.66 17.67 1.36
CA VAL A 60 -7.87 17.81 0.56
C VAL A 60 -7.61 18.87 -0.51
N THR A 61 -7.78 18.50 -1.77
CA THR A 61 -7.57 19.38 -2.93
C THR A 61 -8.81 19.35 -3.81
N GLY A 62 -9.05 20.40 -4.58
CA GLY A 62 -10.18 20.46 -5.52
C GLY A 62 -11.52 20.90 -4.92
N GLY A 63 -11.55 21.35 -3.67
CA GLY A 63 -12.71 21.96 -3.03
C GLY A 63 -13.10 21.30 -1.71
N GLU A 64 -14.31 21.58 -1.25
CA GLU A 64 -14.88 21.01 -0.03
C GLU A 64 -15.49 19.62 -0.30
N ILE A 65 -15.31 18.71 0.66
CA ILE A 65 -15.95 17.40 0.65
C ILE A 65 -17.41 17.57 1.07
N LYS A 66 -18.34 17.25 0.17
CA LYS A 66 -19.79 17.33 0.40
C LYS A 66 -20.44 16.01 0.08
N LYS A 67 -21.52 15.67 0.80
CA LYS A 67 -22.34 14.50 0.49
C LYS A 67 -22.83 14.55 -0.96
N GLY A 68 -22.72 13.42 -1.66
CA GLY A 68 -23.06 13.27 -3.07
C GLY A 68 -21.97 13.72 -4.05
N ALA A 69 -20.95 14.47 -3.61
CA ALA A 69 -19.86 14.89 -4.49
C ALA A 69 -19.04 13.67 -4.93
N LYS A 70 -18.67 13.62 -6.22
CA LYS A 70 -17.81 12.56 -6.74
C LYS A 70 -16.35 12.87 -6.39
N VAL A 71 -15.74 12.02 -5.59
CA VAL A 71 -14.34 12.18 -5.14
C VAL A 71 -13.50 10.99 -5.56
N THR A 72 -12.19 11.21 -5.64
CA THR A 72 -11.18 10.17 -5.78
C THR A 72 -10.31 10.21 -4.55
N VAL A 73 -10.29 9.13 -3.78
CA VAL A 73 -9.49 8.99 -2.56
C VAL A 73 -8.35 8.02 -2.85
N GLN A 74 -7.12 8.50 -2.69
CA GLN A 74 -5.94 7.65 -2.68
C GLN A 74 -5.64 7.29 -1.22
N TYR A 75 -5.45 6.00 -0.96
CA TYR A 75 -5.24 5.52 0.40
C TYR A 75 -4.27 4.35 0.44
N LYS A 76 -3.66 4.13 1.60
CA LYS A 76 -2.88 2.94 1.92
C LYS A 76 -3.68 2.11 2.89
N MET A 77 -3.67 0.79 2.72
CA MET A 77 -4.21 -0.10 3.74
C MET A 77 -3.19 -0.26 4.86
N ILE A 78 -3.58 0.11 6.08
CA ILE A 78 -2.72 0.09 7.27
C ILE A 78 -3.31 -0.90 8.27
N ALA A 79 -2.49 -1.80 8.78
CA ALA A 79 -2.89 -2.67 9.89
C ALA A 79 -2.80 -1.89 11.21
N VAL A 80 -3.91 -1.78 11.94
CA VAL A 80 -3.97 -1.08 13.24
C VAL A 80 -3.51 -1.97 14.38
N SER A 81 -3.84 -3.27 14.33
CA SER A 81 -3.37 -4.27 15.28
C SER A 81 -3.34 -5.64 14.60
N VAL A 82 -2.37 -6.47 14.97
CA VAL A 82 -2.27 -7.86 14.54
C VAL A 82 -2.10 -8.72 15.78
N GLU A 83 -3.10 -9.55 16.05
CA GLU A 83 -3.07 -10.51 17.14
C GLU A 83 -2.95 -11.92 16.56
N VAL A 84 -1.85 -12.61 16.89
CA VAL A 84 -1.63 -13.99 16.49
C VAL A 84 -2.24 -14.90 17.56
N LYS A 85 -3.39 -15.50 17.25
CA LYS A 85 -4.14 -16.30 18.22
C LYS A 85 -3.57 -17.71 18.45
N GLU A 86 -2.66 -18.19 17.58
CA GLU A 86 -1.89 -19.43 17.80
C GLU A 86 -0.52 -19.36 17.07
N PRO A 87 0.59 -19.85 17.67
CA PRO A 87 1.88 -19.87 16.99
C PRO A 87 1.87 -20.91 15.85
N ALA A 88 2.34 -20.49 14.67
CA ALA A 88 2.64 -21.42 13.59
C ALA A 88 3.62 -22.49 14.09
N LYS A 89 3.19 -23.76 14.08
CA LYS A 89 4.04 -24.90 14.39
C LYS A 89 5.19 -24.91 13.39
N ALA A 90 6.40 -24.58 13.85
CA ALA A 90 7.59 -24.58 13.01
C ALA A 90 7.82 -25.98 12.42
N GLU A 91 7.71 -26.10 11.10
CA GLU A 91 8.22 -27.27 10.38
C GLU A 91 9.76 -27.26 10.50
N LYS A 92 10.31 -28.30 11.14
CA LYS A 92 11.76 -28.49 11.26
C LYS A 92 12.38 -28.61 9.86
N PRO A 93 13.48 -27.92 9.54
CA PRO A 93 14.19 -28.15 8.29
C PRO A 93 14.69 -29.59 8.24
N ALA A 94 14.46 -30.25 7.10
CA ALA A 94 14.94 -31.59 6.81
C ALA A 94 16.46 -31.64 6.99
N LYS A 95 16.90 -32.60 7.80
CA LYS A 95 18.31 -32.91 8.07
C LYS A 95 19.02 -33.24 6.75
N GLU A 96 19.92 -32.37 6.29
CA GLU A 96 20.88 -32.71 5.25
C GLU A 96 21.67 -33.95 5.68
N ALA A 97 21.58 -35.02 4.91
CA ALA A 97 22.36 -36.23 5.10
C ALA A 97 23.84 -35.95 4.74
N PRO A 98 24.81 -36.45 5.52
CA PRO A 98 26.22 -36.16 5.28
C PRO A 98 26.71 -36.86 4.00
N LYS A 99 27.33 -36.08 3.12
CA LYS A 99 28.12 -36.59 1.97
C LYS A 99 29.19 -37.54 2.49
N LYS A 100 29.16 -38.81 2.07
CA LYS A 100 30.29 -39.74 2.24
C LYS A 100 31.27 -39.56 1.08
N LYS A 101 32.54 -39.71 1.48
CA LYS A 101 33.80 -39.58 0.74
C LYS A 101 33.89 -40.48 -0.48
#